data_AF-A0A5K3F2K4-F1
#
_entry.id   AF-A0A5K3F2K4-F1
#
_cell.length_a   1.000
_cell.length_b   1.000
_cell.length_c   1.000
_cell.angle_alpha   90.00
_cell.angle_beta   90.00
_cell.angle_gamma   90.00
#
_symmetry.space_group_name_H-M   'P 1'
#
loop_
_entity.id
_entity.type
_entity.pdbx_description
1 polymer ?
#
loop_
_entity_poly.entity_id
_entity_poly.type
_entity_poly.pdbx_seq_one_letter_code
_entity_poly.pdbx_strand_id
1 'polypeptide(L)'
;RTKRYFTIYDDQTAILVRVIEGENEDTDDNIELDRFLIKGIPKAPAGVEGIDVTFVVDANCILEVTACVVSTGKSKGIMIKRNRKQFTDEEIRQHRNMEEDMQRRSQRHARRQKLVTTLQEKAYALQKQPALEAKCQGVLRWLESSENASDEEIEAKIREFEQIEEARNRARHELEELADSLRSNAAVREECDEIRQWMQETARTASEADYKHQIARLKQLSPKRKSRARDRLETRLRETHDKFLDSEEIQELCQATQTWLDENGDNASDDDFLDKLDELTTAVQDIILES
;
A
#
# COMPACT_ATOMS: atom_id res chain seq x y z
N ARG A 1 5.03 -48.65 -3.78
CA ARG A 1 4.05 -48.03 -2.85
C ARG A 1 2.68 -48.65 -3.07
N THR A 2 1.94 -48.98 -2.01
CA THR A 2 0.58 -49.55 -2.09
C THR A 2 -0.44 -48.58 -1.48
N LYS A 3 -1.61 -48.46 -2.10
CA LYS A 3 -2.75 -47.67 -1.59
C LYS A 3 -4.05 -48.45 -1.78
N ARG A 4 -4.92 -48.41 -0.77
CA ARG A 4 -6.21 -49.09 -0.75
C ARG A 4 -7.34 -48.18 -1.23
N TYR A 5 -8.19 -48.71 -2.08
CA TYR A 5 -9.40 -48.08 -2.62
C TYR A 5 -10.61 -48.98 -2.36
N PHE A 6 -11.82 -48.43 -2.48
CA PHE A 6 -13.06 -49.16 -2.22
C PHE A 6 -14.06 -48.98 -3.37
N THR A 7 -14.98 -49.91 -3.52
CA THR A 7 -16.08 -49.81 -4.50
C THR A 7 -16.97 -48.59 -4.20
N ILE A 8 -17.53 -48.00 -5.26
CA ILE A 8 -18.37 -46.79 -5.16
C ILE A 8 -19.85 -47.07 -5.47
N TYR A 9 -20.15 -48.22 -6.09
CA TYR A 9 -21.50 -48.64 -6.41
C TYR A 9 -21.83 -49.99 -5.76
N ASP A 10 -23.10 -50.22 -5.45
CA ASP A 10 -23.61 -51.52 -5.00
C ASP A 10 -23.43 -52.57 -6.11
N ASP A 11 -23.10 -53.79 -5.71
CA ASP A 11 -22.88 -54.93 -6.61
C ASP A 11 -21.84 -54.67 -7.72
N GLN A 12 -20.88 -53.77 -7.48
CA GLN A 12 -19.83 -53.44 -8.42
C GLN A 12 -18.88 -54.64 -8.63
N THR A 13 -18.95 -55.27 -9.82
CA THR A 13 -18.17 -56.49 -10.13
C THR A 13 -16.82 -56.24 -10.83
N ALA A 14 -16.56 -54.99 -11.23
CA ALA A 14 -15.34 -54.60 -11.93
C ALA A 14 -14.94 -53.14 -11.63
N ILE A 15 -13.63 -52.87 -11.69
CA ILE A 15 -13.04 -51.53 -11.54
C ILE A 15 -12.08 -51.28 -12.69
N LEU A 16 -12.15 -50.08 -13.27
CA LEU A 16 -11.18 -49.58 -14.22
C LEU A 16 -10.10 -48.80 -13.47
N VAL A 17 -8.86 -49.25 -13.57
CA VAL A 17 -7.69 -48.56 -13.03
C VAL A 17 -7.02 -47.80 -14.17
N ARG A 18 -6.97 -46.48 -14.07
CA ARG A 18 -6.25 -45.59 -14.99
C ARG A 18 -4.93 -45.16 -14.34
N VAL A 19 -3.84 -45.24 -15.09
CA VAL A 19 -2.50 -44.82 -14.65
C VAL A 19 -2.14 -43.56 -15.43
N ILE A 20 -1.85 -42.47 -14.71
CA ILE A 20 -1.59 -41.13 -15.25
C ILE A 20 -0.26 -40.59 -14.73
N GLU A 21 0.44 -39.79 -15.53
CA GLU A 21 1.70 -39.11 -15.22
C GLU A 21 1.54 -37.60 -15.44
N GLY A 22 1.92 -36.79 -14.43
CA GLY A 22 1.98 -35.33 -14.51
C GLY A 22 2.01 -34.67 -13.12
N GLU A 23 2.16 -33.35 -13.09
CA GLU A 23 2.33 -32.55 -11.87
C GLU A 23 1.07 -31.76 -11.47
N ASN A 24 0.04 -31.76 -12.32
CA ASN A 24 -1.20 -31.03 -12.07
C ASN A 24 -2.11 -31.79 -11.10
N GLU A 25 -2.88 -31.06 -10.28
CA GLU A 25 -3.84 -31.66 -9.34
C GLU A 25 -5.01 -32.34 -10.06
N ASP A 26 -5.49 -31.75 -11.16
CA ASP A 26 -6.57 -32.29 -11.97
C ASP A 26 -6.07 -33.38 -12.91
N THR A 27 -6.77 -34.52 -12.95
CA THR A 27 -6.36 -35.68 -13.74
C THR A 27 -6.49 -35.50 -15.24
N ASP A 28 -7.30 -34.52 -15.68
CA ASP A 28 -7.61 -34.29 -17.09
C ASP A 28 -6.48 -33.55 -17.83
N ASP A 29 -5.67 -32.78 -17.10
CA ASP A 29 -4.49 -32.07 -17.63
C ASP A 29 -3.19 -32.90 -17.55
N ASN A 30 -3.30 -34.16 -17.14
CA ASN A 30 -2.19 -35.10 -17.01
C ASN A 30 -2.22 -36.16 -18.14
N ILE A 31 -1.09 -36.82 -18.38
CA ILE A 31 -0.96 -37.79 -19.49
C ILE A 31 -1.36 -39.19 -19.02
N GLU A 32 -2.36 -39.82 -19.66
CA GLU A 32 -2.70 -41.24 -19.41
C GLU A 32 -1.64 -42.15 -20.02
N LEU A 33 -0.97 -42.93 -19.15
CA LEU A 33 0.04 -43.90 -19.55
C LEU A 33 -0.61 -45.19 -20.06
N ASP A 34 -1.55 -45.74 -19.29
CA ASP A 34 -2.29 -46.95 -19.63
C ASP A 34 -3.48 -47.15 -18.67
N ARG A 35 -4.38 -48.08 -18.99
CA ARG A 35 -5.51 -48.46 -18.13
C ARG A 35 -5.84 -49.94 -18.24
N PHE A 36 -6.31 -50.51 -17.14
CA PHE A 36 -6.75 -51.90 -17.12
C PHE A 36 -7.96 -52.13 -16.23
N LEU A 37 -8.78 -53.09 -16.64
CA LEU A 37 -10.00 -53.45 -15.94
C LEU A 37 -9.76 -54.71 -15.10
N ILE A 38 -9.91 -54.61 -13.78
CA ILE A 38 -9.97 -55.76 -12.87
C ILE A 38 -11.42 -56.20 -12.72
N LYS A 39 -11.68 -57.49 -12.95
CA LYS A 39 -13.01 -58.12 -12.88
C LYS A 39 -13.04 -59.17 -11.79
N GLY A 40 -14.25 -59.54 -11.36
CA GLY A 40 -14.46 -60.62 -10.41
C GLY A 40 -14.40 -60.16 -8.97
N ILE A 41 -14.76 -58.90 -8.73
CA ILE A 41 -15.08 -58.36 -7.41
C ILE A 41 -16.40 -59.01 -6.96
N PRO A 42 -16.47 -59.59 -5.75
CA PRO A 42 -17.73 -60.09 -5.19
C PRO A 42 -18.80 -59.01 -5.15
N LYS A 43 -20.06 -59.42 -5.33
CA LYS A 43 -21.19 -58.51 -5.15
C LYS A 43 -21.33 -58.16 -3.67
N ALA A 44 -21.16 -56.89 -3.35
CA ALA A 44 -21.31 -56.35 -2.02
C ALA A 44 -21.80 -54.89 -2.10
N PRO A 45 -22.34 -54.33 -1.01
CA PRO A 45 -22.65 -52.91 -0.94
C PRO A 45 -21.44 -52.02 -1.25
N ALA A 46 -21.70 -50.80 -1.72
CA ALA A 46 -20.66 -49.80 -1.94
C ALA A 46 -19.79 -49.60 -0.68
N GLY A 47 -18.48 -49.50 -0.88
CA GLY A 47 -17.50 -49.29 0.20
C GLY A 47 -17.01 -50.55 0.91
N VAL A 48 -17.63 -51.73 0.67
CA VAL A 48 -17.28 -52.96 1.38
C VAL A 48 -16.04 -53.64 0.77
N GLU A 49 -15.99 -53.75 -0.55
CA GLU A 49 -14.89 -54.45 -1.23
C GLU A 49 -13.69 -53.52 -1.39
N GLY A 50 -12.55 -53.96 -0.85
CA GLY A 50 -11.28 -53.24 -0.88
C GLY A 50 -10.36 -53.72 -2.01
N ILE A 51 -9.66 -52.78 -2.64
CA ILE A 51 -8.73 -53.02 -3.73
C ILE A 51 -7.40 -52.35 -3.41
N ASP A 52 -6.35 -53.16 -3.26
CA ASP A 52 -4.99 -52.69 -3.06
C ASP A 52 -4.31 -52.47 -4.40
N VAL A 53 -3.98 -51.22 -4.70
CA VAL A 53 -3.23 -50.85 -5.90
C VAL A 53 -1.79 -50.58 -5.51
N THR A 54 -0.87 -51.34 -6.10
CA THR A 54 0.55 -51.31 -5.83
C THR A 54 1.31 -50.83 -7.06
N PHE A 55 2.17 -49.82 -6.85
CA PHE A 55 3.08 -49.28 -7.85
C PHE A 55 4.50 -49.70 -7.48
N VAL A 56 5.19 -50.39 -8.40
CA VAL A 56 6.60 -50.77 -8.28
C VAL A 56 7.35 -50.17 -9.45
N VAL A 57 8.44 -49.45 -9.15
CA VAL A 57 9.34 -48.90 -10.17
C VAL A 57 10.67 -49.61 -10.03
N ASP A 58 11.15 -50.19 -11.13
CA ASP A 58 12.45 -50.85 -11.17
C ASP A 58 13.60 -49.88 -11.53
N ALA A 59 14.84 -50.34 -11.42
CA ALA A 59 16.03 -49.57 -11.80
C ALA A 59 16.11 -49.26 -13.30
N ASN A 60 15.32 -49.94 -14.14
CA ASN A 60 15.23 -49.70 -15.59
C ASN A 60 14.10 -48.71 -15.94
N CYS A 61 13.48 -48.08 -14.93
CA CYS A 61 12.35 -47.18 -15.08
C CYS A 61 11.12 -47.83 -15.74
N ILE A 62 10.93 -49.14 -15.55
CA ILE A 62 9.71 -49.86 -15.89
C ILE A 62 8.77 -49.77 -14.69
N LEU A 63 7.56 -49.27 -14.95
CA LEU A 63 6.51 -49.14 -13.94
C LEU A 63 5.59 -50.36 -14.00
N GLU A 64 5.54 -51.13 -12.92
CA GLU A 64 4.57 -52.19 -12.71
C GLU A 64 3.44 -51.67 -11.80
N VAL A 65 2.21 -51.76 -12.29
CA VAL A 65 1.01 -51.40 -11.54
C VAL A 65 0.12 -52.62 -11.39
N THR A 66 -0.12 -53.03 -10.15
CA THR A 66 -0.92 -54.22 -9.84
C THR A 66 -2.06 -53.86 -8.89
N ALA A 67 -3.28 -54.18 -9.27
CA ALA A 67 -4.47 -54.09 -8.42
C ALA A 67 -4.83 -55.48 -7.90
N CYS A 68 -5.13 -55.60 -6.60
CA CYS A 68 -5.52 -56.85 -5.94
C CYS A 68 -6.80 -56.64 -5.14
N VAL A 69 -7.81 -57.47 -5.37
CA VAL A 69 -9.04 -57.48 -4.56
C VAL A 69 -8.75 -58.18 -3.24
N VAL A 70 -8.90 -57.47 -2.12
CA VAL A 70 -8.48 -57.94 -0.79
C VAL A 70 -9.21 -59.19 -0.35
N SER A 71 -10.52 -59.29 -0.65
CA SER A 71 -11.37 -60.41 -0.23
C SER A 71 -11.09 -61.71 -0.98
N THR A 72 -10.76 -61.62 -2.28
CA THR A 72 -10.61 -62.79 -3.16
C THR A 72 -9.17 -63.10 -3.52
N GLY A 73 -8.23 -62.20 -3.26
CA GLY A 73 -6.84 -62.31 -3.69
C GLY A 73 -6.64 -62.22 -5.21
N LYS A 74 -7.70 -61.97 -5.99
CA LYS A 74 -7.60 -61.81 -7.43
C LYS A 74 -6.83 -60.54 -7.75
N SER A 75 -5.76 -60.69 -8.50
CA SER A 75 -4.93 -59.58 -8.95
C SER A 75 -4.91 -59.46 -10.46
N LYS A 76 -4.71 -58.23 -10.92
CA LYS A 76 -4.42 -57.91 -12.31
C LYS A 76 -3.46 -56.74 -12.33
N GLY A 77 -2.47 -56.81 -13.20
CA GLY A 77 -1.51 -55.72 -13.36
C GLY A 77 -1.11 -55.52 -14.80
N ILE A 78 -0.43 -54.40 -15.01
CA ILE A 78 0.18 -54.02 -16.28
C ILE A 78 1.63 -53.58 -16.02
N MET A 79 2.45 -53.73 -17.05
CA MET A 79 3.84 -53.31 -17.04
C MET A 79 4.01 -52.24 -18.11
N ILE A 80 4.20 -51.00 -17.66
CA ILE A 80 4.36 -49.83 -18.51
C ILE A 80 5.86 -49.63 -18.71
N LYS A 81 6.34 -50.00 -19.90
CA LYS A 81 7.68 -49.63 -20.34
C LYS A 81 7.61 -48.22 -20.89
N ARG A 82 8.47 -47.33 -20.38
CA ARG A 82 8.62 -45.98 -20.94
C ARG A 82 9.24 -46.12 -22.33
N ASN A 83 8.42 -46.39 -23.34
CA ASN A 83 8.78 -46.08 -24.71
C ASN A 83 8.95 -44.58 -24.72
N ARG A 84 10.20 -44.10 -24.72
CA ARG A 84 10.47 -42.71 -25.04
C ARG A 84 9.89 -42.48 -26.44
N LYS A 85 8.63 -42.05 -26.53
CA LYS A 85 8.35 -40.92 -27.41
C LYS A 85 9.26 -39.84 -26.88
N GLN A 86 10.43 -39.70 -27.50
CA GLN A 86 11.17 -38.46 -27.38
C GLN A 86 10.16 -37.42 -27.83
N PHE A 87 9.72 -36.57 -26.92
CA PHE A 87 9.17 -35.29 -27.33
C PHE A 87 10.13 -34.75 -28.37
N THR A 88 9.60 -34.42 -29.54
CA THR A 88 10.42 -33.78 -30.56
C THR A 88 11.04 -32.53 -29.94
N ASP A 89 12.23 -32.13 -30.40
CA ASP A 89 12.87 -30.91 -29.88
C ASP A 89 11.93 -29.70 -29.95
N GLU A 90 10.98 -29.71 -30.90
CA GLU A 90 9.91 -28.73 -31.04
C GLU A 90 8.86 -28.80 -29.91
N GLU A 91 8.38 -29.98 -29.51
CA GLU A 91 7.47 -30.15 -28.37
C GLU A 91 8.15 -29.77 -27.05
N ILE A 92 9.43 -30.12 -26.88
CA ILE A 92 10.23 -29.71 -25.71
C ILE A 92 10.36 -28.18 -25.67
N ARG A 93 10.61 -27.56 -26.83
CA ARG A 93 10.70 -26.10 -26.96
C ARG A 93 9.36 -25.42 -26.70
N GLN A 94 8.25 -25.98 -27.17
CA GLN A 94 6.91 -25.46 -26.91
C GLN A 94 6.56 -25.54 -25.43
N HIS A 95 6.83 -26.68 -24.77
CA HIS A 95 6.64 -26.82 -23.32
C HIS A 95 7.49 -25.83 -22.53
N ARG A 96 8.77 -25.66 -22.88
CA ARG A 96 9.63 -24.64 -22.24
C ARG A 96 9.11 -23.22 -22.42
N ASN A 97 8.67 -22.86 -23.63
CA ASN A 97 8.09 -21.55 -23.88
C ASN A 97 6.79 -21.34 -23.08
N MET A 98 5.94 -22.35 -22.97
CA MET A 98 4.72 -22.29 -22.16
C MET A 98 5.03 -22.17 -20.66
N GLU A 99 6.02 -22.91 -20.16
CA GLU A 99 6.49 -22.81 -18.77
C GLU A 99 7.09 -21.42 -18.48
N GLU A 100 7.91 -20.90 -19.38
CA GLU A 100 8.49 -19.55 -19.26
C GLU A 100 7.38 -18.48 -19.29
N ASP A 101 6.39 -18.61 -20.18
CA ASP A 101 5.25 -17.70 -20.25
C ASP A 101 4.37 -17.79 -19.01
N MET A 102 4.13 -18.99 -18.47
CA MET A 102 3.40 -19.17 -17.22
C MET A 102 4.17 -18.62 -16.03
N GLN A 103 5.49 -18.82 -15.95
CA GLN A 103 6.33 -18.21 -14.91
C GLN A 103 6.32 -16.69 -15.02
N ARG A 104 6.40 -16.13 -16.24
CA ARG A 104 6.31 -14.68 -16.47
C ARG A 104 4.94 -14.14 -16.04
N ARG A 105 3.85 -14.82 -16.40
CA ARG A 105 2.49 -14.45 -15.98
C ARG A 105 2.32 -14.54 -14.46
N SER A 106 2.83 -15.59 -13.84
CA SER A 106 2.80 -15.79 -12.38
C SER A 106 3.59 -14.70 -11.64
N GLN A 107 4.81 -14.39 -12.11
CA GLN A 107 5.62 -13.29 -11.55
C GLN A 107 4.94 -11.93 -11.72
N ARG A 108 4.33 -11.66 -12.87
CA ARG A 108 3.52 -10.45 -13.11
C ARG A 108 2.33 -10.37 -12.16
N HIS A 109 1.60 -11.48 -11.98
CA HIS A 109 0.50 -11.55 -11.03
C HIS A 109 0.96 -11.30 -9.59
N ALA A 110 2.04 -11.93 -9.16
CA ALA A 110 2.59 -11.76 -7.81
C ALA A 110 3.05 -10.31 -7.56
N ARG A 111 3.67 -9.66 -8.57
CA ARG A 111 4.05 -8.24 -8.50
C ARG A 111 2.82 -7.34 -8.40
N ARG A 112 1.83 -7.53 -9.29
CA ARG A 112 0.56 -6.78 -9.29
C ARG A 112 -0.19 -6.94 -7.97
N GLN A 113 -0.20 -8.14 -7.41
CA GLN A 113 -0.89 -8.41 -6.14
C GLN A 113 -0.20 -7.73 -4.96
N LYS A 114 1.13 -7.79 -4.86
CA LYS A 114 1.88 -6.99 -3.87
C LYS A 114 1.56 -5.52 -3.97
N LEU A 115 1.47 -5.01 -5.19
CA LEU A 115 1.15 -3.63 -5.48
C LEU A 115 -0.24 -3.20 -5.04
N VAL A 116 -1.25 -4.02 -5.33
CA VAL A 116 -2.62 -3.81 -4.85
C VAL A 116 -2.65 -3.82 -3.32
N THR A 117 -1.96 -4.76 -2.67
CA THR A 117 -1.88 -4.81 -1.20
C THR A 117 -1.24 -3.55 -0.62
N THR A 118 -0.10 -3.10 -1.14
CA THR A 118 0.54 -1.87 -0.68
C THR A 118 -0.37 -0.66 -0.84
N LEU A 119 -1.07 -0.53 -1.98
CA LEU A 119 -2.01 0.57 -2.21
C LEU A 119 -3.24 0.49 -1.29
N GLN A 120 -3.75 -0.71 -1.01
CA GLN A 120 -4.84 -0.91 -0.06
C GLN A 120 -4.44 -0.54 1.37
N GLU A 121 -3.24 -0.93 1.80
CA GLU A 121 -2.69 -0.55 3.11
C GLU A 121 -2.53 0.97 3.22
N LYS A 122 -2.00 1.62 2.17
CA LYS A 122 -1.90 3.08 2.11
C LYS A 122 -3.28 3.75 2.11
N ALA A 123 -4.24 3.26 1.33
CA ALA A 123 -5.60 3.77 1.32
C ALA A 123 -6.27 3.69 2.70
N TYR A 124 -6.08 2.56 3.40
CA TYR A 124 -6.57 2.35 4.76
C TYR A 124 -5.91 3.31 5.76
N ALA A 125 -4.60 3.54 5.67
CA ALA A 125 -3.90 4.52 6.50
C ALA A 125 -4.42 5.96 6.27
N LEU A 126 -4.95 6.24 5.07
CA LEU A 126 -5.44 7.55 4.64
C LEU A 126 -6.96 7.74 4.80
N GLN A 127 -7.66 6.79 5.43
CA GLN A 127 -9.11 6.79 5.64
C GLN A 127 -9.64 8.03 6.41
N LYS A 128 -8.77 8.83 7.02
CA LYS A 128 -9.12 10.11 7.66
C LYS A 128 -9.17 11.29 6.68
N GLN A 129 -8.87 11.10 5.39
CA GLN A 129 -8.77 12.19 4.40
C GLN A 129 -9.44 11.81 3.06
N PRO A 130 -10.63 12.38 2.76
CA PRO A 130 -11.47 11.94 1.64
C PRO A 130 -10.86 12.22 0.25
N ALA A 131 -10.05 13.27 0.09
CA ALA A 131 -9.43 13.61 -1.19
C ALA A 131 -8.33 12.63 -1.62
N LEU A 132 -7.57 12.10 -0.66
CA LEU A 132 -6.50 11.12 -0.90
C LEU A 132 -7.06 9.71 -1.05
N GLU A 133 -8.08 9.39 -0.27
CA GLU A 133 -8.82 8.14 -0.41
C GLU A 133 -9.41 8.00 -1.83
N ALA A 134 -10.01 9.08 -2.37
CA ALA A 134 -10.54 9.09 -3.73
C ALA A 134 -9.47 8.81 -4.80
N LYS A 135 -8.26 9.39 -4.67
CA LYS A 135 -7.13 9.10 -5.57
C LYS A 135 -6.65 7.65 -5.43
N CYS A 136 -6.55 7.11 -4.21
CA CYS A 136 -6.20 5.70 -3.97
C CYS A 136 -7.22 4.76 -4.62
N GLN A 137 -8.51 5.01 -4.41
CA GLN A 137 -9.59 4.22 -5.01
C GLN A 137 -9.64 4.34 -6.53
N GLY A 138 -9.25 5.49 -7.09
CA GLY A 138 -9.11 5.69 -8.53
C GLY A 138 -7.99 4.83 -9.13
N VAL A 139 -6.81 4.79 -8.49
CA VAL A 139 -5.69 3.94 -8.90
C VAL A 139 -6.04 2.45 -8.74
N LEU A 140 -6.72 2.07 -7.65
CA LEU A 140 -7.20 0.70 -7.45
C LEU A 140 -8.20 0.28 -8.52
N ARG A 141 -9.20 1.11 -8.85
CA ARG A 141 -10.14 0.84 -9.94
C ARG A 141 -9.45 0.71 -11.30
N TRP A 142 -8.49 1.58 -11.59
CA TRP A 142 -7.70 1.49 -12.80
C TRP A 142 -6.91 0.18 -12.85
N LEU A 143 -6.25 -0.19 -11.74
CA LEU A 143 -5.52 -1.45 -11.60
C LEU A 143 -6.43 -2.67 -11.76
N GLU A 144 -7.66 -2.66 -11.25
CA GLU A 144 -8.63 -3.74 -11.42
C GLU A 144 -9.09 -3.86 -12.88
N SER A 145 -9.37 -2.73 -13.54
CA SER A 145 -9.83 -2.69 -14.94
C SER A 145 -8.74 -3.02 -15.98
N SER A 146 -7.47 -2.85 -15.63
CA SER A 146 -6.35 -2.98 -16.57
C SER A 146 -5.67 -4.33 -16.43
N GLU A 147 -6.36 -5.39 -16.84
CA GLU A 147 -5.86 -6.77 -16.73
C GLU A 147 -4.60 -7.04 -17.58
N ASN A 148 -4.37 -6.22 -18.61
CA ASN A 148 -3.23 -6.30 -19.54
C ASN A 148 -2.30 -5.06 -19.51
N ALA A 149 -2.36 -4.20 -18.48
CA ALA A 149 -1.44 -3.06 -18.38
C ALA A 149 0.03 -3.52 -18.35
N SER A 150 0.91 -2.74 -19.00
CA SER A 150 2.34 -3.03 -19.00
C SER A 150 2.96 -2.76 -17.62
N ASP A 151 4.08 -3.41 -17.33
CA ASP A 151 4.83 -3.17 -16.07
C ASP A 151 5.24 -1.68 -15.94
N GLU A 152 5.51 -1.01 -17.07
CA GLU A 152 5.88 0.41 -17.14
C GLU A 152 4.71 1.34 -16.82
N GLU A 153 3.50 1.03 -17.28
CA GLU A 153 2.28 1.80 -16.98
C GLU A 153 1.93 1.72 -15.50
N ILE A 154 2.09 0.53 -14.91
CA ILE A 154 1.87 0.31 -13.48
C ILE A 154 2.91 1.08 -12.66
N GLU A 155 4.20 1.00 -13.04
CA GLU A 155 5.26 1.77 -12.37
C GLU A 155 5.06 3.28 -12.44
N ALA A 156 4.59 3.81 -13.57
CA ALA A 156 4.30 5.22 -13.72
C ALA A 156 3.20 5.69 -12.75
N LYS A 157 2.12 4.90 -12.60
CA LYS A 157 1.01 5.21 -11.68
C LYS A 157 1.42 5.19 -10.21
N ILE A 158 2.35 4.33 -9.83
CA ILE A 158 2.92 4.33 -8.47
C ILE A 158 3.71 5.60 -8.22
N ARG A 159 4.59 5.99 -9.14
CA ARG A 159 5.43 7.18 -8.98
C ARG A 159 4.60 8.45 -8.86
N GLU A 160 3.54 8.57 -9.67
CA GLU A 160 2.56 9.66 -9.52
C GLU A 160 1.98 9.71 -8.10
N PHE A 161 1.60 8.55 -7.55
CA PHE A 161 1.03 8.46 -6.21
C PHE A 161 2.05 8.79 -5.10
N GLU A 162 3.27 8.28 -5.22
CA GLU A 162 4.36 8.54 -4.27
C GLU A 162 4.75 10.02 -4.25
N GLN A 163 4.80 10.69 -5.40
CA GLN A 163 5.07 12.13 -5.48
C GLN A 163 4.00 12.96 -4.75
N ILE A 164 2.73 12.58 -4.88
CA ILE A 164 1.62 13.24 -4.16
C ILE A 164 1.75 13.01 -2.65
N GLU A 165 2.11 11.79 -2.24
CA GLU A 165 2.30 11.45 -0.84
C GLU A 165 3.49 12.21 -0.20
N GLU A 166 4.61 12.29 -0.90
CA GLU A 166 5.80 13.02 -0.48
C GLU A 166 5.54 14.52 -0.37
N ALA A 167 4.89 15.12 -1.37
CA ALA A 167 4.53 16.54 -1.36
C ALA A 167 3.64 16.87 -0.14
N ARG A 168 2.67 16.00 0.18
CA ARG A 168 1.82 16.14 1.36
C ARG A 168 2.61 16.00 2.67
N ASN A 169 3.48 15.00 2.78
CA ASN A 169 4.27 14.78 4.00
C ASN A 169 5.19 15.99 4.29
N ARG A 170 5.76 16.61 3.24
CA ARG A 170 6.50 17.88 3.36
C ARG A 170 5.61 19.00 3.91
N ALA A 171 4.44 19.22 3.31
CA ALA A 171 3.50 20.26 3.79
C ALA A 171 3.03 20.02 5.24
N ARG A 172 2.80 18.76 5.63
CA ARG A 172 2.48 18.41 7.02
C ARG A 172 3.63 18.74 7.97
N HIS A 173 4.86 18.43 7.59
CA HIS A 173 6.03 18.72 8.41
C HIS A 173 6.22 20.22 8.60
N GLU A 174 6.06 21.00 7.53
CA GLU A 174 6.08 22.48 7.59
C GLU A 174 4.99 23.02 8.53
N LEU A 175 3.77 22.46 8.48
CA LEU A 175 2.68 22.82 9.40
C LEU A 175 3.01 22.45 10.86
N GLU A 176 3.66 21.32 11.09
CA GLU A 176 4.03 20.86 12.43
C GLU A 176 5.15 21.71 13.03
N GLU A 177 6.15 22.11 12.22
CA GLU A 177 7.15 23.11 12.59
C GLU A 177 6.51 24.48 12.89
N LEU A 178 5.55 24.90 12.08
CA LEU A 178 4.81 26.15 12.32
C LEU A 178 4.01 26.08 13.63
N ALA A 179 3.36 24.95 13.90
CA ALA A 179 2.63 24.70 15.14
C ALA A 179 3.55 24.66 16.37
N ASP A 180 4.74 24.08 16.27
CA ASP A 180 5.75 24.11 17.35
C ASP A 180 6.29 25.52 17.60
N SER A 181 6.51 26.29 16.53
CA SER A 181 6.86 27.71 16.59
C SER A 181 5.76 28.53 17.28
N LEU A 182 4.49 28.23 17.01
CA LEU A 182 3.33 28.85 17.66
C LEU A 182 3.19 28.41 19.13
N ARG A 183 3.41 27.13 19.46
CA ARG A 183 3.42 26.63 20.85
C ARG A 183 4.52 27.29 21.68
N SER A 184 5.71 27.46 21.10
CA SER A 184 6.80 28.22 21.72
C SER A 184 6.39 29.67 22.01
N ASN A 185 5.65 30.31 21.10
CA ASN A 185 5.07 31.63 21.33
C ASN A 185 3.92 31.64 22.37
N ALA A 186 3.14 30.56 22.48
CA ALA A 186 2.08 30.41 23.48
C ALA A 186 2.63 30.22 24.90
N ALA A 187 3.69 29.43 25.08
CA ALA A 187 4.42 29.33 26.34
C ALA A 187 4.97 30.71 26.76
N VAL A 188 5.40 31.50 25.78
CA VAL A 188 5.82 32.88 25.97
C VAL A 188 4.64 33.81 26.33
N ARG A 189 3.41 33.56 25.84
CA ARG A 189 2.19 34.28 26.27
C ARG A 189 1.83 33.93 27.72
N GLU A 190 1.91 32.66 28.09
CA GLU A 190 1.64 32.17 29.45
C GLU A 190 2.62 32.81 30.47
N GLU A 191 3.92 32.86 30.15
CA GLU A 191 4.91 33.61 30.95
C GLU A 191 4.61 35.12 31.01
N CYS A 192 4.06 35.72 29.95
CA CYS A 192 3.67 37.14 29.96
C CYS A 192 2.43 37.38 30.84
N ASP A 193 1.48 36.45 30.84
CA ASP A 193 0.26 36.54 31.63
C ASP A 193 0.53 36.29 33.12
N GLU A 194 1.43 35.36 33.47
CA GLU A 194 1.95 35.22 34.83
C GLU A 194 2.61 36.52 35.32
N ILE A 195 3.40 37.18 34.46
CA ILE A 195 4.04 38.47 34.79
C ILE A 195 2.99 39.58 34.91
N ARG A 196 1.94 39.61 34.09
CA ARG A 196 0.83 40.58 34.21
C ARG A 196 0.05 40.35 35.50
N GLN A 197 -0.23 39.11 35.84
CA GLN A 197 -0.96 38.72 37.04
C GLN A 197 -0.14 39.06 38.29
N TRP A 198 1.16 38.76 38.28
CA TRP A 198 2.11 39.24 39.29
C TRP A 198 2.14 40.77 39.39
N MET A 199 2.15 41.49 38.26
CA MET A 199 2.09 42.96 38.27
C MET A 199 0.80 43.49 38.90
N GLN A 200 -0.34 42.82 38.69
CA GLN A 200 -1.64 43.20 39.28
C GLN A 200 -1.71 42.89 40.78
N GLU A 201 -1.16 41.75 41.21
CA GLU A 201 -1.19 41.29 42.60
C GLU A 201 -0.17 42.02 43.49
N THR A 202 1.01 42.32 42.95
CA THR A 202 2.16 42.86 43.71
C THR A 202 2.25 44.39 43.66
N ALA A 203 1.38 45.05 42.88
CA ALA A 203 1.36 46.51 42.68
C ALA A 203 1.24 47.35 43.98
N ARG A 204 0.78 46.74 45.08
CA ARG A 204 0.61 47.43 46.37
C ARG A 204 1.77 47.22 47.35
N THR A 205 2.67 46.26 47.08
CA THR A 205 3.68 45.79 48.04
C THR A 205 5.11 45.71 47.49
N ALA A 206 5.31 45.87 46.18
CA ALA A 206 6.61 45.73 45.53
C ALA A 206 7.55 46.93 45.79
N SER A 207 8.84 46.65 46.03
CA SER A 207 9.87 47.68 46.19
C SER A 207 10.41 48.17 44.85
N GLU A 208 11.03 49.35 44.82
CA GLU A 208 11.63 49.94 43.60
C GLU A 208 12.71 49.03 42.97
N ALA A 209 13.39 48.20 43.78
CA ALA A 209 14.37 47.22 43.30
C ALA A 209 13.72 46.08 42.50
N ASP A 210 12.53 45.63 42.92
CA ASP A 210 11.78 44.56 42.25
C ASP A 210 11.28 45.02 40.88
N TYR A 211 10.80 46.27 40.78
CA TYR A 211 10.43 46.87 39.50
C TYR A 211 11.63 47.02 38.55
N LYS A 212 12.79 47.47 39.06
CA LYS A 212 14.01 47.62 38.23
C LYS A 212 14.51 46.28 37.69
N HIS A 213 14.44 45.21 38.49
CA HIS A 213 14.83 43.87 38.05
C HIS A 213 13.91 43.33 36.95
N GLN A 214 12.59 43.52 37.11
CA GLN A 214 11.60 43.03 36.14
C GLN A 214 11.61 43.83 34.83
N ILE A 215 11.83 45.16 34.90
CA ILE A 215 12.00 46.02 33.71
C ILE A 215 13.27 45.64 32.93
N ALA A 216 14.36 45.27 33.60
CA ALA A 216 15.58 44.80 32.94
C ALA A 216 15.37 43.47 32.20
N ARG A 217 14.58 42.55 32.78
CA ARG A 217 14.17 41.28 32.15
C ARG A 217 13.28 41.52 30.91
N LEU A 218 12.30 42.44 31.00
CA LEU A 218 11.40 42.78 29.89
C LEU A 218 12.10 43.46 28.71
N LYS A 219 13.10 44.32 28.97
CA LYS A 219 13.88 45.01 27.93
C LYS A 219 14.68 44.07 27.02
N GLN A 220 14.98 42.84 27.47
CA GLN A 220 15.66 41.84 26.64
C GLN A 220 14.71 41.06 25.71
N LEU A 221 13.40 41.05 25.97
CA LEU A 221 12.40 40.25 25.25
C LEU A 221 11.66 41.02 24.13
N SER A 222 11.53 42.34 24.25
CA SER A 222 10.69 43.19 23.37
C SER A 222 11.21 43.43 21.93
N PRO A 223 12.52 43.69 21.68
CA PRO A 223 12.98 44.06 20.34
C PRO A 223 13.01 42.90 19.33
N LYS A 224 13.22 41.66 19.81
CA LYS A 224 13.26 40.46 18.96
C LYS A 224 11.87 40.01 18.49
N ARG A 225 10.79 40.43 19.14
CA ARG A 225 9.41 39.99 18.86
C ARG A 225 8.78 40.74 17.68
N LYS A 226 8.81 42.08 17.69
CA LYS A 226 8.29 42.92 16.59
C LYS A 226 9.02 42.67 15.26
N SER A 227 10.35 42.54 15.30
CA SER A 227 11.15 42.19 14.11
C SER A 227 10.68 40.85 13.54
N ARG A 228 10.53 39.81 14.36
CA ARG A 228 10.24 38.45 13.88
C ARG A 228 8.84 38.28 13.29
N ALA A 229 7.82 38.93 13.81
CA ALA A 229 6.46 38.83 13.25
C ALA A 229 6.37 39.54 11.89
N ARG A 230 6.92 40.76 11.81
CA ARG A 230 7.04 41.53 10.55
C ARG A 230 7.91 40.81 9.52
N ASP A 231 9.10 40.34 9.93
CA ASP A 231 10.02 39.59 9.07
C ASP A 231 9.36 38.32 8.50
N ARG A 232 8.50 37.65 9.27
CA ARG A 232 7.75 36.46 8.81
C ARG A 232 6.70 36.82 7.76
N LEU A 233 5.93 37.88 7.97
CA LEU A 233 4.94 38.34 6.99
C LEU A 233 5.62 38.81 5.69
N GLU A 234 6.70 39.59 5.79
CA GLU A 234 7.48 40.04 4.64
C GLU A 234 8.15 38.86 3.88
N THR A 235 8.64 37.85 4.60
CA THR A 235 9.22 36.64 3.97
C THR A 235 8.14 35.83 3.25
N ARG A 236 6.99 35.60 3.90
CA ARG A 236 5.90 34.82 3.30
C ARG A 236 5.30 35.50 2.08
N LEU A 237 5.16 36.83 2.15
CA LEU A 237 4.70 37.64 1.03
C LEU A 237 5.63 37.51 -0.18
N ARG A 238 6.94 37.59 0.04
CA ARG A 238 7.95 37.42 -1.01
C ARG A 238 7.93 36.01 -1.62
N GLU A 239 7.91 34.98 -0.79
CA GLU A 239 7.85 33.59 -1.26
C GLU A 239 6.59 33.30 -2.08
N THR A 240 5.46 33.89 -1.70
CA THR A 240 4.19 33.74 -2.41
C THR A 240 4.24 34.44 -3.76
N HIS A 241 4.75 35.68 -3.78
CA HIS A 241 4.94 36.43 -5.02
C HIS A 241 5.88 35.70 -5.99
N ASP A 242 7.04 35.22 -5.53
CA ASP A 242 8.05 34.55 -6.35
C ASP A 242 7.56 33.21 -6.92
N LYS A 243 6.75 32.46 -6.17
CA LYS A 243 6.23 31.15 -6.59
C LYS A 243 5.07 31.25 -7.58
N PHE A 244 4.31 32.34 -7.55
CA PHE A 244 3.05 32.48 -8.31
C PHE A 244 3.07 33.71 -9.22
N LEU A 245 4.21 33.96 -9.86
CA LEU A 245 4.36 35.08 -10.81
C LEU A 245 3.33 35.07 -11.95
N ASP A 246 2.80 33.92 -12.32
CA ASP A 246 1.89 33.78 -13.46
C ASP A 246 0.40 33.91 -13.09
N SER A 247 0.06 34.05 -11.79
CA SER A 247 -1.32 34.16 -11.32
C SER A 247 -1.69 35.61 -10.99
N GLU A 248 -2.57 36.20 -11.79
CA GLU A 248 -3.05 37.58 -11.62
C GLU A 248 -3.76 37.78 -10.27
N GLU A 249 -4.55 36.80 -9.83
CA GLU A 249 -5.27 36.82 -8.54
C GLU A 249 -4.32 36.78 -7.34
N ILE A 250 -3.24 35.99 -7.40
CA ILE A 250 -2.24 35.93 -6.32
C ILE A 250 -1.38 37.20 -6.30
N GLN A 251 -1.13 37.83 -7.45
CA GLN A 251 -0.45 39.12 -7.51
C GLN A 251 -1.26 40.24 -6.85
N GLU A 252 -2.57 40.32 -7.10
CA GLU A 252 -3.45 41.31 -6.45
C GLU A 252 -3.48 41.13 -4.92
N LEU A 253 -3.55 39.88 -4.44
CA LEU A 253 -3.47 39.55 -3.02
C LEU A 253 -2.14 39.97 -2.37
N CYS A 254 -1.03 39.73 -3.06
CA CYS A 254 0.28 40.16 -2.58
C CYS A 254 0.36 41.70 -2.51
N GLN A 255 -0.17 42.39 -3.51
CA GLN A 255 -0.16 43.85 -3.57
C GLN A 255 -1.05 44.48 -2.48
N ALA A 256 -2.22 43.90 -2.21
CA ALA A 256 -3.09 44.33 -1.11
C ALA A 256 -2.43 44.14 0.26
N THR A 257 -1.74 43.02 0.46
CA THR A 257 -1.02 42.73 1.70
C THR A 257 0.19 43.65 1.89
N GLN A 258 0.92 43.96 0.82
CA GLN A 258 2.01 44.94 0.85
C GLN A 258 1.50 46.35 1.19
N THR A 259 0.37 46.77 0.61
CA THR A 259 -0.23 48.08 0.88
C THR A 259 -0.63 48.20 2.35
N TRP A 260 -1.22 47.14 2.92
CA TRP A 260 -1.55 47.09 4.35
C TRP A 260 -0.30 47.20 5.24
N LEU A 261 0.78 46.50 4.87
CA LEU A 261 2.08 46.56 5.56
C LEU A 261 2.66 47.98 5.57
N ASP A 262 2.59 48.67 4.44
CA ASP A 262 3.11 50.03 4.28
C ASP A 262 2.29 51.06 5.09
N GLU A 263 0.97 50.86 5.18
CA GLU A 263 0.06 51.77 5.90
C GLU A 263 0.05 51.53 7.42
N ASN A 264 0.16 50.27 7.87
CA ASN A 264 -0.09 49.89 9.25
C ASN A 264 1.14 49.34 9.98
N GLY A 265 2.23 49.02 9.27
CA GLY A 265 3.35 48.24 9.81
C GLY A 265 4.10 48.85 11.02
N ASP A 266 4.05 50.16 11.21
CA ASP A 266 4.71 50.81 12.34
C ASP A 266 3.84 50.85 13.61
N ASN A 267 2.51 50.83 13.43
CA ASN A 267 1.51 50.97 14.50
C ASN A 267 0.75 49.66 14.81
N ALA A 268 0.84 48.66 13.94
CA ALA A 268 0.21 47.35 14.11
C ALA A 268 0.78 46.59 15.32
N SER A 269 -0.11 45.87 16.00
CA SER A 269 0.23 44.92 17.06
C SER A 269 0.67 43.58 16.48
N ASP A 270 1.29 42.74 17.31
CA ASP A 270 1.72 41.39 16.87
C ASP A 270 0.52 40.54 16.41
N ASP A 271 -0.67 40.73 17.01
CA ASP A 271 -1.89 40.01 16.64
C ASP A 271 -2.40 40.47 15.26
N ASP A 272 -2.30 41.75 14.93
CA ASP A 272 -2.70 42.29 13.62
C ASP A 272 -1.84 41.69 12.48
N PHE A 273 -0.54 41.48 12.71
CA PHE A 273 0.34 40.82 11.75
C PHE A 273 0.02 39.33 11.56
N LEU A 274 -0.37 38.64 12.64
CA LEU A 274 -0.74 37.23 12.59
C LEU A 274 -2.07 37.04 11.86
N ASP A 275 -3.06 37.87 12.16
CA ASP A 275 -4.35 37.85 11.47
C ASP A 275 -4.17 38.09 9.96
N LYS A 276 -3.30 39.04 9.58
CA LYS A 276 -2.98 39.30 8.17
C LYS A 276 -2.24 38.15 7.49
N LEU A 277 -1.37 37.45 8.23
CA LEU A 277 -0.65 36.27 7.72
C LEU A 277 -1.60 35.10 7.46
N ASP A 278 -2.54 34.87 8.38
CA ASP A 278 -3.56 33.82 8.26
C ASP A 278 -4.53 34.13 7.09
N GLU A 279 -4.91 35.39 6.91
CA GLU A 279 -5.73 35.86 5.78
C GLU A 279 -5.04 35.58 4.44
N LEU A 280 -3.76 35.99 4.29
CA LEU A 280 -2.97 35.73 3.09
C LEU A 280 -2.82 34.23 2.81
N THR A 281 -2.56 33.43 3.85
CA THR A 281 -2.35 31.99 3.71
C THR A 281 -3.62 31.26 3.28
N THR A 282 -4.77 31.65 3.85
CA THR A 282 -6.08 31.08 3.51
C THR A 282 -6.45 31.42 2.07
N ALA A 283 -6.31 32.68 1.67
CA ALA A 283 -6.64 33.13 0.32
C ALA A 283 -5.80 32.43 -0.76
N VAL A 284 -4.51 32.22 -0.50
CA VAL A 284 -3.62 31.48 -1.42
C VAL A 284 -4.02 30.01 -1.52
N GLN A 285 -4.42 29.39 -0.41
CA GLN A 285 -4.90 28.00 -0.42
C GLN A 285 -6.18 27.84 -1.24
N ASP A 286 -7.12 28.77 -1.08
CA ASP A 286 -8.39 28.74 -1.81
C ASP A 286 -8.16 28.86 -3.33
N ILE A 287 -7.32 29.81 -3.77
CA ILE A 287 -6.99 29.99 -5.19
C ILE A 287 -6.31 28.74 -5.77
N ILE A 288 -5.37 28.13 -5.05
CA ILE A 288 -4.68 26.91 -5.51
C ILE A 288 -5.64 25.72 -5.63
N LEU A 289 -6.69 25.67 -4.80
CA LEU A 289 -7.67 24.59 -4.82
C LEU A 289 -8.75 24.78 -5.89
N GLU A 290 -9.03 26.01 -6.30
CA GLU A 290 -9.98 26.35 -7.37
C GLU A 290 -9.37 26.28 -8.78
N SER A 291 -8.04 26.32 -8.90
CA SER A 291 -7.25 26.25 -10.14
C SER A 291 -6.98 24.82 -10.62
#